data_AF-A0A524KUN6-F1
#
_entry.id   AF-A0A524KUN6-F1
#
_cell.length_a   1.000
_cell.length_b   1.000
_cell.length_c   1.000
_cell.angle_alpha   90.00
_cell.angle_beta   90.00
_cell.angle_gamma   90.00
#
_symmetry.space_group_name_H-M   'P 1'
#
loop_
_entity.id
_entity.type
_entity.pdbx_description
1 polymer ?
#
loop_
_entity_poly.entity_id
_entity_poly.type
_entity_poly.pdbx_seq_one_letter_code
_entity_poly.pdbx_strand_id
1 'polypeptide(L)'
;MSALAWVAFIICAAAVALHYNSTGDSRFLLYAIPGLIMLLVIPMTLAWMSRKSFVQADEQLGTQARACTIGKIGPAMIGDVVRISGEVQKISFRWLNRPHFHIKDKTAQIRVIMFTAPANKVVVGDRVEAVGIVMKYPLTKARLV
;
A
#
# COMPACT_ATOMS: atom_id res chain seq x y z
N MET A 1 -8.89 -2.50 -2.62
CA MET A 1 -9.03 -3.26 -1.36
C MET A 1 -7.93 -4.30 -1.27
N SER A 2 -7.49 -4.66 -0.06
CA SER A 2 -6.61 -5.81 0.13
C SER A 2 -7.37 -7.08 -0.23
N ALA A 3 -6.69 -8.06 -0.79
CA ALA A 3 -7.33 -9.30 -1.18
C ALA A 3 -7.57 -10.26 -0.01
N LEU A 4 -6.94 -10.03 1.15
CA LEU A 4 -7.38 -10.67 2.40
C LEU A 4 -8.84 -10.34 2.74
N ALA A 5 -9.28 -9.10 2.47
CA ALA A 5 -10.67 -8.70 2.71
C ALA A 5 -11.63 -9.44 1.76
N TRP A 6 -11.22 -9.66 0.50
CA TRP A 6 -11.99 -10.46 -0.46
C TRP A 6 -12.09 -11.93 -0.03
N VAL A 7 -10.99 -12.52 0.44
CA VAL A 7 -10.99 -13.90 0.94
C VAL A 7 -11.93 -14.04 2.15
N ALA A 8 -11.84 -13.12 3.12
CA ALA A 8 -12.73 -13.12 4.28
C ALA A 8 -14.20 -12.98 3.88
N PHE A 9 -14.50 -12.06 2.95
CA PHE A 9 -15.86 -11.88 2.43
C PHE A 9 -16.40 -13.14 1.75
N ILE A 10 -15.61 -13.80 0.89
CA ILE A 10 -16.02 -15.02 0.18
C ILE A 10 -16.33 -16.14 1.18
N ILE A 11 -15.49 -16.33 2.20
CA ILE A 11 -15.68 -17.36 3.23
C ILE A 11 -16.97 -17.09 4.02
N CYS A 12 -17.17 -15.85 4.48
CA CYS A 12 -18.38 -15.47 5.22
C CYS A 12 -19.64 -15.59 4.36
N ALA A 13 -19.59 -15.17 3.09
CA ALA A 13 -20.71 -15.28 2.16
C ALA A 13 -21.08 -16.74 1.90
N ALA A 14 -20.09 -17.61 1.69
CA ALA A 14 -20.31 -19.05 1.53
C ALA A 14 -20.93 -19.68 2.79
N ALA A 15 -20.47 -19.31 3.98
CA ALA A 15 -21.03 -19.80 5.24
C ALA A 15 -22.50 -19.39 5.41
N VAL A 16 -22.86 -18.14 5.08
CA VAL A 16 -24.24 -17.65 5.11
C VAL A 16 -25.11 -18.41 4.10
N ALA A 17 -24.61 -18.64 2.89
CA ALA A 17 -25.33 -19.38 1.86
C ALA A 17 -25.58 -20.85 2.26
N LEU A 18 -24.58 -21.52 2.81
CA LEU A 18 -24.71 -22.91 3.30
C LEU A 18 -25.69 -23.01 4.47
N HIS A 19 -25.64 -22.07 5.41
CA HIS A 19 -26.58 -22.02 6.53
C HIS A 19 -28.01 -21.82 6.02
N TYR A 20 -28.24 -20.87 5.12
CA TYR A 20 -29.57 -20.65 4.55
C TYR A 20 -30.12 -21.88 3.83
N ASN A 21 -29.29 -22.57 3.04
CA ASN A 21 -29.70 -23.77 2.33
C ASN A 21 -30.05 -24.94 3.28
N SER A 22 -29.44 -24.99 4.46
CA SER A 22 -29.73 -26.03 5.46
C SER A 22 -30.95 -25.73 6.32
N THR A 23 -31.20 -24.46 6.68
CA THR A 23 -32.21 -24.09 7.68
C THR A 23 -33.45 -23.43 7.06
N GLY A 24 -33.34 -22.86 5.85
CA GLY A 24 -34.42 -22.13 5.18
C GLY A 24 -34.86 -20.83 5.88
N ASP A 25 -34.19 -20.43 6.96
CA ASP A 25 -34.59 -19.30 7.78
C ASP A 25 -34.24 -17.96 7.10
N SER A 26 -35.27 -17.29 6.60
CA SER A 26 -35.15 -15.99 5.94
C SER A 26 -34.95 -14.83 6.93
N ARG A 27 -35.26 -15.02 8.23
CA ARG A 27 -35.02 -14.01 9.26
C ARG A 27 -33.52 -13.87 9.57
N PHE A 28 -32.75 -14.94 9.41
CA PHE A 28 -31.31 -14.90 9.52
C PHE A 28 -30.66 -13.98 8.46
N LEU A 29 -31.18 -13.96 7.23
CA LEU A 29 -30.66 -13.11 6.14
C LEU A 29 -30.76 -11.63 6.45
N LEU A 30 -31.81 -11.21 7.18
CA LEU A 30 -32.02 -9.83 7.60
C LEU A 30 -30.86 -9.28 8.44
N TYR A 31 -30.15 -10.14 9.18
CA TYR A 31 -28.98 -9.75 9.97
C TYR A 31 -27.66 -10.07 9.25
N ALA A 32 -27.59 -11.20 8.55
CA ALA A 32 -26.39 -11.64 7.86
C ALA A 32 -26.00 -10.73 6.68
N ILE A 33 -26.98 -10.24 5.91
CA ILE A 33 -26.73 -9.36 4.75
C ILE A 33 -26.12 -8.01 5.21
N PRO A 34 -26.69 -7.28 6.19
CA PRO A 34 -26.04 -6.08 6.73
C PRO A 34 -24.63 -6.35 7.25
N GLY A 35 -24.41 -7.48 7.93
CA GLY A 35 -23.08 -7.88 8.40
C GLY A 35 -22.06 -8.06 7.27
N LEU A 36 -22.45 -8.75 6.19
CA LEU A 36 -21.62 -8.93 4.99
C LEU A 36 -21.33 -7.60 4.29
N ILE A 37 -22.31 -6.70 4.21
CA ILE A 37 -22.11 -5.35 3.66
C ILE A 37 -21.09 -4.59 4.52
N MET A 38 -21.25 -4.62 5.84
CA MET A 38 -20.37 -3.89 6.77
C MET A 38 -18.93 -4.43 6.73
N LEU A 39 -18.77 -5.75 6.53
CA LEU A 39 -17.48 -6.41 6.30
C LEU A 39 -16.73 -5.85 5.08
N LEU A 40 -17.46 -5.39 4.06
CA LEU A 40 -16.87 -4.69 2.91
C LEU A 40 -16.69 -3.20 3.18
N VAL A 41 -17.70 -2.53 3.72
CA VAL A 41 -17.69 -1.06 3.87
C VAL A 41 -16.56 -0.59 4.78
N ILE A 42 -16.35 -1.22 5.95
CA ILE A 42 -15.32 -0.81 6.92
C ILE A 42 -13.90 -0.78 6.31
N PRO A 43 -13.38 -1.86 5.70
CA PRO A 43 -12.04 -1.83 5.11
C PRO A 43 -11.96 -0.89 3.90
N MET A 44 -13.07 -0.67 3.17
CA MET A 44 -13.11 0.28 2.06
C MET A 44 -12.98 1.73 2.55
N THR A 45 -13.75 2.12 3.56
CA THR A 45 -13.71 3.47 4.14
C THR A 45 -12.36 3.74 4.79
N LEU A 46 -11.81 2.76 5.51
CA LEU A 46 -10.48 2.88 6.12
C LEU A 46 -9.38 3.04 5.05
N ALA A 47 -9.44 2.29 3.95
CA ALA A 47 -8.50 2.43 2.84
C ALA A 47 -8.65 3.75 2.08
N TRP A 48 -9.87 4.30 2.01
CA TRP A 48 -10.12 5.61 1.39
C TRP A 48 -9.60 6.75 2.27
N MET A 49 -9.94 6.75 3.56
CA MET A 49 -9.48 7.75 4.52
C MET A 49 -7.96 7.76 4.63
N SER A 50 -7.34 6.58 4.72
CA SER A 50 -5.89 6.44 4.72
C SER A 50 -5.28 7.08 3.47
N ARG A 51 -5.76 6.74 2.27
CA ARG A 51 -5.28 7.35 1.01
C ARG A 51 -5.39 8.87 1.02
N LYS A 52 -6.52 9.42 1.46
CA LYS A 52 -6.74 10.86 1.55
C LYS A 52 -5.71 11.54 2.46
N SER A 53 -5.48 10.98 3.65
CA SER A 53 -4.49 11.51 4.60
C SER A 53 -3.06 11.48 4.04
N PHE A 54 -2.70 10.42 3.31
CA PHE A 54 -1.38 10.31 2.69
C PHE A 54 -1.19 11.24 1.49
N VAL A 55 -2.21 11.48 0.68
CA VAL A 55 -2.15 12.47 -0.42
C VAL A 55 -1.96 13.88 0.13
N GLN A 56 -2.67 14.23 1.20
CA GLN A 56 -2.51 15.52 1.84
C GLN A 56 -1.11 15.70 2.44
N ALA A 57 -0.53 14.64 3.01
CA ALA A 57 0.85 14.65 3.49
C ALA A 57 1.87 14.75 2.32
N ASP A 58 1.60 14.12 1.19
CA ASP A 58 2.45 14.18 0.00
C ASP A 58 2.53 15.61 -0.58
N GLU A 59 1.42 16.35 -0.63
CA GLU A 59 1.43 17.75 -1.08
C GLU A 59 2.30 18.64 -0.18
N GLN A 60 2.21 18.46 1.14
CA GLN A 60 3.03 19.20 2.10
C GLN A 60 4.52 18.84 1.97
N LEU A 61 4.84 17.55 1.89
CA LEU A 61 6.21 17.06 1.73
C LEU A 61 6.80 17.43 0.36
N GLY A 62 5.99 17.45 -0.69
CA GLY A 62 6.40 17.75 -2.06
C GLY A 62 6.99 19.14 -2.23
N THR A 63 6.56 20.12 -1.41
CA THR A 63 7.12 21.49 -1.38
C THR A 63 8.45 21.59 -0.65
N GLN A 64 8.74 20.69 0.30
CA GLN A 64 9.99 20.65 1.05
C GLN A 64 11.01 19.66 0.47
N ALA A 65 10.60 18.85 -0.50
CA ALA A 65 11.41 17.76 -1.03
C ALA A 65 12.59 18.26 -1.85
N ARG A 66 13.81 17.91 -1.44
CA ARG A 66 15.01 18.14 -2.25
C ARG A 66 15.11 17.09 -3.35
N ALA A 67 15.24 17.55 -4.60
CA ALA A 67 15.55 16.69 -5.73
C ALA A 67 16.98 16.13 -5.56
N CYS A 68 17.11 14.82 -5.46
CA CYS A 68 18.41 14.17 -5.34
C CYS A 68 18.46 12.86 -6.14
N THR A 69 19.66 12.53 -6.60
CA THR A 69 19.91 11.27 -7.30
C THR A 69 19.99 10.13 -6.29
N ILE A 70 19.50 8.94 -6.65
CA ILE A 70 19.42 7.79 -5.74
C ILE A 70 20.79 7.44 -5.13
N GLY A 71 21.88 7.55 -5.90
CA GLY A 71 23.24 7.23 -5.43
C GLY A 71 23.79 8.20 -4.38
N LYS A 72 23.16 9.36 -4.17
CA LYS A 72 23.55 10.32 -3.12
C LYS A 72 22.86 10.05 -1.79
N ILE A 73 21.84 9.19 -1.76
CA ILE A 73 21.09 8.87 -0.55
C ILE A 73 21.97 8.00 0.34
N GLY A 74 22.42 8.59 1.44
CA GLY A 74 23.24 7.92 2.44
C GLY A 74 22.64 7.99 3.84
N PRO A 75 23.31 7.37 4.84
CA PRO A 75 22.85 7.37 6.23
C PRO A 75 22.69 8.77 6.84
N ALA A 76 23.46 9.75 6.38
CA ALA A 76 23.38 11.13 6.85
C ALA A 76 22.07 11.84 6.46
N MET A 77 21.35 11.32 5.47
CA MET A 77 20.09 11.90 4.97
C MET A 77 18.85 11.25 5.62
N ILE A 78 19.02 10.37 6.63
CA ILE A 78 17.89 9.73 7.30
C ILE A 78 17.03 10.81 7.98
N GLY A 79 15.72 10.80 7.69
CA GLY A 79 14.77 11.80 8.14
C GLY A 79 14.53 12.94 7.13
N ASP A 80 15.38 13.08 6.12
CA ASP A 80 15.19 14.10 5.09
C ASP A 80 14.09 13.72 4.11
N VAL A 81 13.36 14.74 3.66
CA VAL A 81 12.37 14.63 2.58
C VAL A 81 13.09 14.76 1.24
N VAL A 82 13.02 13.69 0.44
CA VAL A 82 13.72 13.60 -0.84
C VAL A 82 12.76 13.29 -1.98
N ARG A 83 13.11 13.79 -3.15
CA ARG A 83 12.44 13.54 -4.42
C ARG A 83 13.40 12.82 -5.35
N ILE A 84 13.05 11.59 -5.71
CA ILE A 84 13.85 10.73 -6.58
C ILE A 84 13.09 10.39 -7.86
N SER A 85 13.82 10.18 -8.94
CA SER A 85 13.28 9.74 -10.23
C SER A 85 14.03 8.51 -10.70
N GLY A 86 13.32 7.57 -11.33
CA GLY A 86 13.94 6.37 -11.88
C GLY A 86 12.93 5.42 -12.51
N GLU A 87 13.40 4.25 -12.92
CA GLU A 87 12.59 3.21 -13.55
C GLU A 87 12.24 2.11 -12.53
N VAL A 88 10.98 1.65 -12.55
CA VAL A 88 10.52 0.57 -11.67
C VAL A 88 11.01 -0.78 -12.19
N GLN A 89 11.93 -1.41 -11.45
CA GLN A 89 12.49 -2.71 -11.78
C GLN A 89 11.68 -3.88 -11.23
N LYS A 90 11.07 -3.70 -10.06
CA LYS A 90 10.31 -4.75 -9.39
C LYS A 90 9.23 -4.16 -8.50
N ILE A 91 8.11 -4.86 -8.41
CA ILE A 91 6.99 -4.53 -7.52
C ILE A 91 6.72 -5.74 -6.63
N SER A 92 6.82 -5.56 -5.31
CA SER A 92 6.48 -6.57 -4.31
C SER A 92 5.28 -6.11 -3.46
N PHE A 93 4.59 -7.04 -2.78
CA PHE A 93 3.52 -6.74 -1.81
C PHE A 93 2.30 -5.96 -2.34
N ARG A 94 2.05 -5.99 -3.66
CA ARG A 94 0.88 -5.35 -4.29
C ARG A 94 -0.46 -5.83 -3.73
N TRP A 95 -0.54 -7.11 -3.34
CA TRP A 95 -1.75 -7.76 -2.82
C TRP A 95 -2.19 -7.24 -1.44
N LEU A 96 -1.25 -6.73 -0.63
CA LEU A 96 -1.49 -6.27 0.75
C LEU A 96 -1.87 -4.79 0.84
N ASN A 97 -2.07 -4.09 -0.30
CA ASN A 97 -2.31 -2.64 -0.33
C ASN A 97 -1.15 -1.82 0.32
N ARG A 98 0.07 -2.37 0.25
CA ARG A 98 1.35 -1.82 0.72
C ARG A 98 2.47 -2.16 -0.28
N PRO A 99 2.44 -1.60 -1.50
CA PRO A 99 3.40 -1.98 -2.53
C PRO A 99 4.81 -1.48 -2.18
N HIS A 100 5.77 -2.35 -2.40
CA HIS A 100 7.19 -2.02 -2.34
C HIS A 100 7.71 -1.94 -3.77
N PHE A 101 8.20 -0.78 -4.16
CA PHE A 101 8.78 -0.51 -5.47
C PHE A 101 10.29 -0.53 -5.37
N HIS A 102 10.95 -1.24 -6.29
CA HIS A 102 12.39 -1.13 -6.49
C HIS A 102 12.62 -0.19 -7.66
N ILE A 103 13.12 1.01 -7.37
CA ILE A 103 13.35 2.05 -8.36
C ILE A 103 14.85 2.13 -8.62
N LYS A 104 15.24 2.11 -9.90
CA LYS A 104 16.63 2.23 -10.33
C LYS A 104 16.79 3.48 -11.17
N ASP A 105 17.79 4.28 -10.82
CA ASP A 105 18.29 5.38 -11.63
C ASP A 105 19.66 4.99 -12.21
N LYS A 106 20.27 5.87 -13.01
CA LYS A 106 21.60 5.70 -13.60
C LYS A 106 22.69 5.42 -12.56
N THR A 107 22.53 5.92 -11.33
CA THR A 107 23.56 5.78 -10.29
C THR A 107 23.39 4.58 -9.39
N ALA A 108 22.15 4.27 -8.97
CA ALA A 108 21.89 3.27 -7.93
C ALA A 108 20.42 2.83 -7.95
N GLN A 109 20.12 1.81 -7.15
CA GLN A 109 18.79 1.27 -6.94
C GLN A 109 18.37 1.43 -5.47
N ILE A 110 17.13 1.84 -5.22
CA ILE A 110 16.56 1.99 -3.88
C ILE A 110 15.19 1.33 -3.81
N ARG A 111 14.78 0.96 -2.59
CA ARG A 111 13.44 0.46 -2.31
C ARG A 111 12.58 1.57 -1.75
N VAL A 112 11.49 1.87 -2.44
CA VAL A 112 10.43 2.76 -1.98
C VAL A 112 9.29 1.92 -1.41
N ILE A 113 8.95 2.17 -0.15
CA ILE A 113 7.88 1.47 0.56
C ILE A 113 6.72 2.44 0.66
N MET A 114 5.59 2.14 0.01
CA MET A 114 4.40 2.95 0.13
C MET A 114 3.46 2.40 1.20
N PHE A 115 2.97 3.29 2.06
CA PHE A 115 1.90 2.97 3.01
C PHE A 115 0.53 2.83 2.36
N THR A 116 0.34 3.24 1.12
CA THR A 116 -0.89 2.96 0.39
C THR A 116 -0.56 2.69 -1.07
N ALA A 117 -1.39 1.91 -1.76
CA ALA A 117 -1.23 1.79 -3.19
C ALA A 117 -1.47 3.15 -3.88
N PRO A 118 -0.59 3.57 -4.80
CA PRO A 118 -0.77 4.81 -5.55
C PRO A 118 -2.08 4.76 -6.35
N ALA A 119 -2.69 5.93 -6.59
CA ALA A 119 -3.89 6.03 -7.40
C ALA A 119 -3.64 5.57 -8.85
N ASN A 120 -2.44 5.89 -9.36
CA ASN A 120 -2.01 5.48 -10.69
C ASN A 120 -1.50 4.03 -10.68
N LYS A 121 -1.87 3.28 -11.71
CA LYS A 121 -1.40 1.92 -11.91
C LYS A 121 0.06 1.97 -12.41
N VAL A 122 0.99 1.69 -11.52
CA VAL A 122 2.42 1.58 -11.84
C VAL A 122 2.75 0.13 -12.24
N VAL A 123 3.44 -0.05 -13.36
CA VAL A 123 3.96 -1.35 -13.83
C VAL A 123 5.49 -1.37 -13.85
N VAL A 124 6.06 -2.57 -13.98
CA VAL A 124 7.50 -2.74 -14.15
C VAL A 124 7.91 -2.16 -15.50
N GLY A 125 8.98 -1.38 -15.54
CA GLY A 125 9.45 -0.63 -16.71
C GLY A 125 8.96 0.83 -16.76
N ASP A 126 8.00 1.21 -15.90
CA ASP A 126 7.54 2.60 -15.87
C ASP A 126 8.60 3.52 -15.25
N ARG A 127 8.77 4.70 -15.84
CA ARG A 127 9.55 5.79 -15.26
C ARG A 127 8.67 6.56 -14.29
N VAL A 128 9.08 6.59 -13.02
CA VAL A 128 8.31 7.19 -11.94
C VAL A 128 9.15 8.19 -11.17
N GLU A 129 8.45 9.12 -10.54
CA GLU A 129 8.99 10.02 -9.53
C GLU A 129 8.38 9.65 -8.20
N ALA A 130 9.22 9.53 -7.16
CA ALA A 130 8.78 9.23 -5.81
C ALA A 130 9.27 10.31 -4.86
N VAL A 131 8.34 10.81 -4.06
CA VAL A 131 8.61 11.73 -2.95
C VAL A 131 8.40 10.98 -1.65
N GLY A 132 9.31 11.18 -0.69
CA GLY A 132 9.17 10.55 0.61
C GLY A 132 10.32 10.87 1.55
N ILE A 133 10.28 10.23 2.71
CA ILE A 133 11.28 10.42 3.76
C ILE A 133 12.28 9.27 3.70
N VAL A 134 13.58 9.58 3.76
CA VAL A 134 14.63 8.56 3.85
C VAL A 134 14.55 7.89 5.21
N MET A 135 14.33 6.58 5.22
CA MET A 135 14.28 5.77 6.44
C MET A 135 15.30 4.64 6.38
N LYS A 136 15.88 4.31 7.53
CA LYS A 136 16.68 3.10 7.67
C LYS A 136 15.76 1.88 7.56
N TYR A 137 16.11 0.93 6.69
CA TYR A 137 15.36 -0.31 6.59
C TYR A 137 15.58 -1.17 7.85
N PRO A 138 14.55 -1.46 8.66
CA PRO A 138 14.73 -2.09 9.97
C PRO A 138 15.12 -3.57 9.89
N LEU A 139 15.00 -4.20 8.72
CA LEU A 139 15.24 -5.64 8.54
C LEU A 139 16.64 -5.97 7.98
N THR A 140 17.50 -4.98 7.73
CA THR A 140 18.89 -5.26 7.36
C THR A 140 19.72 -5.51 8.62
N LYS A 141 19.95 -6.78 8.99
CA LYS A 141 21.06 -7.19 9.88
C LYS A 141 22.42 -7.03 9.16
N ALA A 142 22.69 -5.88 8.56
CA ALA A 142 24.04 -5.54 8.12
C ALA A 142 24.69 -4.77 9.28
N ARG A 143 25.63 -5.44 9.96
CA ARG A 143 26.61 -4.79 10.85
C ARG A 143 27.19 -3.60 10.10
N LEU A 144 26.98 -2.41 10.66
CA LEU A 144 27.85 -1.27 10.39
C LEU A 144 29.18 -1.63 11.06
N VAL A 145 30.20 -1.93 10.26
CA VAL A 145 31.61 -1.85 10.63
C VAL A 145 32.19 -0.71 9.83
#